data_AF-A0A496ZNF5-F1
#
_entry.id   AF-A0A496ZNF5-F1
#
_cell.length_a   1.000
_cell.length_b   1.000
_cell.length_c   1.000
_cell.angle_alpha   90.00
_cell.angle_beta   90.00
_cell.angle_gamma   90.00
#
_symmetry.space_group_name_H-M   'P 1'
#
loop_
_entity.id
_entity.type
_entity.pdbx_description
1 polymer ?
#
loop_
_entity_poly.entity_id
_entity_poly.type
_entity_poly.pdbx_seq_one_letter_code
_entity_poly.pdbx_strand_id
1 'polypeptide(L)'
;MKRLIATIVILTFACALMATESDPSETVGFVKRDMPTGLWKPLSLPFTFEDTDGNGYMSLDDVFGDQLSGTNPGNGDQVLCMQSGLSATYAGPVFGWIGSLDSLFYQYSYWMYKNPLNPTDSVYIAGTVEKEVIDYGIIPGDGGTGLGKWTAVGIKEVGEVAIAPDNLDLLACGFTGTNPGDGDQILSMNTGLSSTYAGPVFGWMGSLTNIEPTHVYWLYRNSAHPAGFHWIYDPLSKGTKVGSKVKTKVVTPVVTPKITPSTSTTSKVKIKKVSNPIKNDNNLR
;
A
#
# COMPACT_ATOMS: atom_id res chain seq x y z
N MET A 1 5.44 56.92 -10.89
CA MET A 1 6.55 55.95 -10.79
C MET A 1 6.85 55.50 -9.35
N LYS A 2 7.08 56.39 -8.38
CA LYS A 2 7.40 55.99 -6.98
C LYS A 2 6.37 55.05 -6.33
N ARG A 3 5.07 55.26 -6.58
CA ARG A 3 4.00 54.39 -6.05
C ARG A 3 3.97 52.99 -6.67
N LEU A 4 4.34 52.87 -7.95
CA LEU A 4 4.39 51.58 -8.65
C LEU A 4 5.52 50.69 -8.12
N ILE A 5 6.68 51.29 -7.85
CA ILE A 5 7.83 50.58 -7.29
C ILE A 5 7.51 50.05 -5.88
N ALA A 6 6.86 50.87 -5.04
CA ALA A 6 6.45 50.45 -3.71
C ALA A 6 5.46 49.27 -3.74
N THR A 7 4.48 49.29 -4.64
CA THR A 7 3.52 48.18 -4.80
C THR A 7 4.21 46.89 -5.26
N ILE A 8 5.16 46.98 -6.21
CA ILE A 8 5.89 45.81 -6.69
C ILE A 8 6.74 45.22 -5.56
N VAL A 9 7.46 46.04 -4.79
CA VAL A 9 8.31 45.57 -3.68
C VAL A 9 7.49 44.89 -2.56
N ILE A 10 6.31 45.44 -2.23
CA ILE A 10 5.41 44.81 -1.25
C ILE A 10 4.87 43.48 -1.78
N LEU A 11 4.55 43.40 -3.07
CA LEU A 11 4.06 42.17 -3.69
C LEU A 11 5.15 41.08 -3.72
N THR A 12 6.40 41.42 -4.02
CA THR A 12 7.50 40.43 -3.97
C THR A 12 7.81 39.96 -2.55
N PHE A 13 7.74 40.83 -1.55
CA PHE A 13 7.92 40.43 -0.14
C PHE A 13 6.75 39.59 0.38
N ALA A 14 5.51 39.92 -0.01
CA ALA A 14 4.33 39.12 0.34
C ALA A 14 4.37 37.72 -0.31
N CYS A 15 4.81 37.62 -1.57
CA CYS A 15 4.99 36.32 -2.23
C CYS A 15 6.12 35.48 -1.62
N ALA A 16 7.19 36.12 -1.11
CA ALA A 16 8.28 35.41 -0.42
C ALA A 16 7.87 34.87 0.96
N LEU A 17 6.90 35.51 1.63
CA LEU A 17 6.31 35.04 2.89
C LEU A 17 5.25 33.94 2.70
N MET A 18 4.73 33.76 1.49
CA MET A 18 3.83 32.65 1.12
C MET A 18 4.57 31.49 0.44
N ALA A 19 5.90 31.45 0.50
CA ALA A 19 6.62 30.20 0.35
C ALA A 19 6.27 29.36 1.58
N THR A 20 5.14 28.65 1.48
CA THR A 20 4.76 27.56 2.38
C THR A 20 6.01 26.73 2.56
N GLU A 21 6.50 26.64 3.81
CA GLU A 21 7.66 25.81 4.14
C GLU A 21 7.41 24.46 3.49
N SER A 22 8.17 24.15 2.44
CA SER A 22 8.05 22.84 1.81
C SER A 22 8.47 21.88 2.91
N ASP A 23 7.53 21.04 3.36
CA ASP A 23 7.82 20.02 4.36
C ASP A 23 9.13 19.31 3.97
N PRO A 24 9.97 18.95 4.96
CA PRO A 24 11.30 18.43 4.71
C PRO A 24 11.25 17.28 3.70
N SER A 25 11.73 17.55 2.47
CA SER A 25 11.73 16.67 1.29
C SER A 25 11.33 15.24 1.62
N GLU A 26 10.04 14.95 1.50
CA GLU A 26 9.55 13.59 1.73
C GLU A 26 10.27 12.62 0.80
N THR A 27 10.66 11.48 1.35
CA THR A 27 11.29 10.43 0.56
C THR A 27 10.17 9.59 -0.02
N VAL A 28 10.03 9.57 -1.35
CA VAL A 28 9.06 8.70 -2.04
C VAL A 28 9.71 7.38 -2.44
N GLY A 29 8.94 6.31 -2.42
CA GLY A 29 9.36 4.99 -2.88
C GLY A 29 8.36 4.36 -3.83
N PHE A 30 8.79 3.30 -4.53
CA PHE A 30 7.93 2.49 -5.37
C PHE A 30 8.36 1.02 -5.31
N VAL A 31 7.39 0.10 -5.34
CA VAL A 31 7.61 -1.34 -5.47
C VAL A 31 6.71 -1.89 -6.57
N LYS A 32 7.26 -2.81 -7.36
CA LYS A 32 6.52 -3.62 -8.32
C LYS A 32 6.26 -5.00 -7.71
N ARG A 33 5.01 -5.46 -7.72
CA ARG A 33 4.60 -6.79 -7.27
C ARG A 33 4.00 -7.58 -8.41
N ASP A 34 4.57 -8.73 -8.72
CA ASP A 34 4.02 -9.64 -9.74
C ASP A 34 2.74 -10.33 -9.19
N MET A 35 1.63 -10.20 -9.93
CA MET A 35 0.34 -10.76 -9.56
C MET A 35 -0.17 -11.71 -10.66
N PRO A 36 0.23 -13.00 -10.65
CA PRO A 36 -0.30 -13.98 -11.60
C PRO A 36 -1.82 -14.13 -11.43
N THR A 37 -2.52 -14.28 -12.54
CA THR A 37 -3.97 -14.44 -12.52
C THR A 37 -4.39 -15.79 -11.92
N GLY A 38 -5.59 -15.83 -11.33
CA GLY A 38 -6.18 -17.04 -10.75
C GLY A 38 -5.60 -17.46 -9.40
N LEU A 39 -4.67 -16.69 -8.82
CA LEU A 39 -4.04 -17.00 -7.55
C LEU A 39 -4.19 -15.85 -6.57
N TRP A 40 -4.47 -16.19 -5.31
CA TRP A 40 -4.35 -15.25 -4.20
C TRP A 40 -2.89 -15.04 -3.84
N LYS A 41 -2.48 -13.78 -3.71
CA LYS A 41 -1.14 -13.39 -3.30
C LYS A 41 -1.21 -12.50 -2.06
N PRO A 42 -0.37 -12.76 -1.05
CA PRO A 42 -0.31 -11.90 0.12
C PRO A 42 0.39 -10.59 -0.28
N LEU A 43 -0.10 -9.49 0.27
CA LEU A 43 0.33 -8.14 0.00
C LEU A 43 0.32 -7.31 1.28
N SER A 44 1.41 -6.59 1.54
CA SER A 44 1.47 -5.52 2.52
C SER A 44 1.72 -4.17 1.85
N LEU A 45 1.45 -3.10 2.60
CA LEU A 45 1.58 -1.72 2.14
C LEU A 45 2.83 -1.09 2.79
N PRO A 46 3.96 -1.00 2.08
CA PRO A 46 5.23 -0.57 2.68
C PRO A 46 5.38 0.95 2.81
N PHE A 47 4.41 1.72 2.29
CA PHE A 47 4.44 3.17 2.25
C PHE A 47 3.28 3.77 3.05
N THR A 48 3.37 5.08 3.27
CA THR A 48 2.24 5.92 3.61
C THR A 48 1.69 6.53 2.32
N PHE A 49 0.37 6.68 2.25
CA PHE A 49 -0.34 7.15 1.07
C PHE A 49 -1.10 8.40 1.45
N GLU A 50 -1.15 9.35 0.53
CA GLU A 50 -2.00 10.52 0.69
C GLU A 50 -3.46 10.07 0.56
N ASP A 51 -4.26 10.52 1.52
CA ASP A 51 -5.71 10.47 1.41
C ASP A 51 -6.13 11.55 0.40
N THR A 52 -6.41 11.14 -0.83
CA THR A 52 -6.71 12.09 -1.91
C THR A 52 -8.15 12.58 -1.88
N ASP A 53 -9.05 11.89 -1.18
CA ASP A 53 -10.46 12.25 -1.08
C ASP A 53 -10.79 13.05 0.20
N GLY A 54 -9.85 13.09 1.15
CA GLY A 54 -9.91 13.87 2.38
C GLY A 54 -10.88 13.30 3.42
N ASN A 55 -11.25 12.02 3.32
CA ASN A 55 -12.20 11.38 4.21
C ASN A 55 -11.60 10.94 5.56
N GLY A 56 -10.27 11.04 5.70
CA GLY A 56 -9.50 10.66 6.89
C GLY A 56 -9.00 9.21 6.88
N TYR A 57 -9.21 8.47 5.81
CA TYR A 57 -8.83 7.06 5.65
C TYR A 57 -8.24 6.81 4.26
N MET A 58 -7.32 5.85 4.18
CA MET A 58 -6.72 5.45 2.91
C MET A 58 -7.69 4.55 2.15
N SER A 59 -8.26 5.03 1.06
CA SER A 59 -9.15 4.26 0.21
C SER A 59 -8.38 3.24 -0.65
N LEU A 60 -9.10 2.30 -1.25
CA LEU A 60 -8.52 1.37 -2.22
C LEU A 60 -8.01 2.09 -3.49
N ASP A 61 -8.65 3.20 -3.88
CA ASP A 61 -8.26 3.99 -5.05
C ASP A 61 -6.96 4.77 -4.81
N ASP A 62 -6.70 5.22 -3.57
CA ASP A 62 -5.44 5.90 -3.21
C ASP A 62 -4.21 4.99 -3.39
N VAL A 63 -4.39 3.68 -3.20
CA VAL A 63 -3.30 2.70 -3.26
C VAL A 63 -3.19 2.04 -4.63
N PHE A 64 -4.31 1.63 -5.21
CA PHE A 64 -4.31 0.82 -6.43
C PHE A 64 -4.65 1.62 -7.68
N GLY A 65 -5.38 2.73 -7.56
CA GLY A 65 -5.89 3.51 -8.69
C GLY A 65 -6.60 2.64 -9.73
N ASP A 66 -6.26 2.83 -11.00
CA ASP A 66 -6.83 2.14 -12.15
C ASP A 66 -6.03 0.90 -12.61
N GLN A 67 -5.05 0.44 -11.82
CA GLN A 67 -4.18 -0.68 -12.17
C GLN A 67 -4.87 -2.05 -12.17
N LEU A 68 -6.06 -2.11 -11.57
CA LEU A 68 -6.87 -3.31 -11.49
C LEU A 68 -7.88 -3.36 -12.62
N SER A 69 -8.41 -4.55 -12.88
CA SER A 69 -9.32 -4.78 -13.99
C SER A 69 -10.63 -5.37 -13.50
N GLY A 70 -11.71 -5.03 -14.19
CA GLY A 70 -13.04 -5.54 -13.91
C GLY A 70 -14.07 -4.87 -14.80
N THR A 71 -15.15 -5.58 -15.08
CA THR A 71 -16.31 -5.05 -15.82
C THR A 71 -17.62 -5.17 -15.02
N ASN A 72 -17.61 -6.03 -14.01
CA ASN A 72 -18.70 -6.29 -13.07
C ASN A 72 -18.11 -6.97 -11.82
N PRO A 73 -18.83 -7.00 -10.68
CA PRO A 73 -18.32 -7.60 -9.45
C PRO A 73 -18.05 -9.12 -9.50
N GLY A 74 -18.52 -9.85 -10.52
CA GLY A 74 -18.20 -11.27 -10.69
C GLY A 74 -16.85 -11.53 -11.37
N ASN A 75 -16.33 -10.55 -12.10
CA ASN A 75 -15.12 -10.69 -12.94
C ASN A 75 -14.00 -9.70 -12.56
N GLY A 76 -14.14 -8.98 -11.45
CA GLY A 76 -13.13 -8.03 -10.98
C GLY A 76 -11.95 -8.67 -10.26
N ASP A 77 -10.85 -7.94 -10.20
CA ASP A 77 -9.77 -8.20 -9.27
C ASP A 77 -10.24 -7.89 -7.83
N GLN A 78 -9.71 -8.60 -6.84
CA GLN A 78 -10.21 -8.55 -5.46
C GLN A 78 -9.10 -8.25 -4.46
N VAL A 79 -9.48 -7.56 -3.39
CA VAL A 79 -8.65 -7.32 -2.20
C VAL A 79 -9.43 -7.79 -0.99
N LEU A 80 -8.77 -8.55 -0.11
CA LEU A 80 -9.34 -9.09 1.12
C LEU A 80 -8.40 -8.72 2.28
N CYS A 81 -8.92 -8.03 3.29
CA CYS A 81 -8.19 -7.76 4.53
C CYS A 81 -8.12 -9.04 5.38
N MET A 82 -6.91 -9.44 5.74
CA MET A 82 -6.68 -10.67 6.52
C MET A 82 -7.15 -10.55 7.96
N GLN A 83 -7.09 -9.35 8.52
CA GLN A 83 -7.41 -9.08 9.91
C GLN A 83 -8.92 -9.02 10.15
N SER A 84 -9.65 -8.34 9.26
CA SER A 84 -11.11 -8.14 9.39
C SER A 84 -11.95 -9.13 8.59
N GLY A 85 -11.36 -9.80 7.59
CA GLY A 85 -12.08 -10.63 6.63
C GLY A 85 -12.95 -9.83 5.64
N LEU A 86 -12.91 -8.49 5.69
CA LEU A 86 -13.63 -7.64 4.75
C LEU A 86 -12.93 -7.66 3.38
N SER A 87 -13.72 -7.59 2.31
CA SER A 87 -13.20 -7.60 0.94
C SER A 87 -13.89 -6.60 0.04
N ALA A 88 -13.21 -6.28 -1.06
CA ALA A 88 -13.75 -5.50 -2.15
C ALA A 88 -13.29 -6.06 -3.50
N THR A 89 -14.15 -5.90 -4.50
CA THR A 89 -13.90 -6.28 -5.89
C THR A 89 -13.92 -5.03 -6.75
N TYR A 90 -12.88 -4.81 -7.55
CA TYR A 90 -12.85 -3.72 -8.51
C TYR A 90 -13.71 -4.06 -9.73
N ALA A 91 -14.84 -3.37 -9.89
CA ALA A 91 -15.83 -3.63 -10.95
C ALA A 91 -15.67 -2.68 -12.16
N GLY A 92 -14.48 -2.11 -12.33
CA GLY A 92 -14.15 -1.21 -13.45
C GLY A 92 -14.50 0.26 -13.17
N PRO A 93 -14.13 1.17 -14.07
CA PRO A 93 -14.16 2.62 -13.82
C PRO A 93 -15.56 3.21 -13.64
N VAL A 94 -16.62 2.49 -14.04
CA VAL A 94 -18.01 2.96 -13.90
C VAL A 94 -18.57 2.65 -12.51
N PHE A 95 -18.19 1.50 -11.95
CA PHE A 95 -18.73 1.02 -10.66
C PHE A 95 -17.75 1.17 -9.50
N GLY A 96 -16.45 1.29 -9.80
CA GLY A 96 -15.39 1.36 -8.80
C GLY A 96 -15.31 0.07 -7.97
N TRP A 97 -15.01 0.25 -6.69
CA TRP A 97 -14.94 -0.84 -5.71
C TRP A 97 -16.33 -1.24 -5.19
N ILE A 98 -16.61 -2.54 -5.20
CA ILE A 98 -17.82 -3.13 -4.65
C ILE A 98 -17.43 -4.10 -3.54
N GLY A 99 -17.89 -3.85 -2.32
CA GLY A 99 -17.65 -4.72 -1.18
C GLY A 99 -17.82 -3.99 0.15
N SER A 100 -17.30 -4.61 1.21
CA SER A 100 -17.31 -4.07 2.57
C SER A 100 -15.95 -3.58 3.05
N LEU A 101 -14.89 -3.81 2.28
CA LEU A 101 -13.59 -3.19 2.51
C LEU A 101 -13.60 -1.81 1.83
N ASP A 102 -13.68 -0.75 2.63
CA ASP A 102 -13.69 0.64 2.17
C ASP A 102 -12.35 1.36 2.42
N SER A 103 -11.58 0.87 3.39
CA SER A 103 -10.37 1.48 3.90
C SER A 103 -9.24 0.48 4.06
N LEU A 104 -8.02 0.97 3.86
CA LEU A 104 -6.78 0.25 4.03
C LEU A 104 -6.01 0.83 5.22
N PHE A 105 -5.47 -0.07 6.03
CA PHE A 105 -4.53 0.23 7.10
C PHE A 105 -3.17 -0.36 6.74
N TYR A 106 -2.12 0.42 6.94
CA TYR A 106 -0.75 0.01 6.61
C TYR A 106 -0.23 -1.15 7.47
N GLN A 107 -0.70 -1.25 8.71
CA GLN A 107 -0.34 -2.32 9.65
C GLN A 107 -1.01 -3.65 9.31
N TYR A 108 -2.05 -3.61 8.47
CA TYR A 108 -2.80 -4.78 8.05
C TYR A 108 -2.14 -5.47 6.86
N SER A 109 -2.69 -6.65 6.57
CA SER A 109 -2.21 -7.54 5.54
C SER A 109 -3.38 -7.87 4.64
N TYR A 110 -3.10 -8.01 3.37
CA TYR A 110 -4.13 -8.20 2.37
C TYR A 110 -3.82 -9.43 1.55
N TRP A 111 -4.87 -10.11 1.14
CA TRP A 111 -4.83 -10.99 0.01
C TRP A 111 -5.31 -10.22 -1.21
N MET A 112 -4.56 -10.29 -2.30
CA MET A 112 -4.96 -9.78 -3.60
C MET A 112 -5.17 -10.94 -4.57
N TYR A 113 -6.27 -10.88 -5.32
CA TYR A 113 -6.61 -11.85 -6.37
C TYR A 113 -6.75 -11.15 -7.70
N LYS A 114 -5.99 -11.60 -8.69
CA LYS A 114 -6.16 -11.19 -10.08
C LYS A 114 -7.11 -12.18 -10.78
N ASN A 115 -8.20 -11.68 -11.35
CA ASN A 115 -9.15 -12.54 -12.05
C ASN A 115 -8.50 -13.19 -13.30
N PRO A 116 -8.69 -14.50 -13.57
CA PRO A 116 -8.19 -15.17 -14.78
C PRO A 116 -8.59 -14.53 -16.11
N LEU A 117 -9.71 -13.79 -16.15
CA LEU A 117 -10.20 -13.10 -17.34
C LEU A 117 -9.53 -11.75 -17.57
N ASN A 118 -8.82 -11.23 -16.57
CA ASN A 118 -8.10 -9.98 -16.64
C ASN A 118 -6.66 -10.23 -17.11
N PRO A 119 -6.00 -9.24 -17.74
CA PRO A 119 -4.60 -9.39 -18.12
C PRO A 119 -3.74 -9.65 -16.88
N THR A 120 -2.79 -10.59 -17.00
CA THR A 120 -1.73 -10.75 -16.02
C THR A 120 -0.92 -9.48 -16.01
N ASP A 121 -0.86 -8.84 -14.85
CA ASP A 121 -0.11 -7.61 -14.67
C ASP A 121 0.59 -7.62 -13.31
N SER A 122 1.51 -6.70 -13.18
CA SER A 122 2.08 -6.33 -11.91
C SER A 122 1.28 -5.19 -11.30
N VAL A 123 1.23 -5.14 -9.98
CA VAL A 123 0.73 -3.96 -9.27
C VAL A 123 1.92 -3.13 -8.83
N TYR A 124 1.87 -1.84 -9.11
CA TYR A 124 2.86 -0.87 -8.68
C TYR A 124 2.28 -0.13 -7.48
N ILE A 125 3.04 -0.13 -6.39
CA ILE A 125 2.67 0.54 -5.16
C ILE A 125 3.70 1.63 -4.95
N ALA A 126 3.25 2.88 -4.83
CA ALA A 126 4.10 4.03 -4.60
C ALA A 126 3.51 4.92 -3.52
N GLY A 127 4.37 5.54 -2.73
CA GLY A 127 3.96 6.41 -1.64
C GLY A 127 5.16 7.00 -0.92
N THR A 128 4.90 7.70 0.18
CA THR A 128 5.94 8.26 1.04
C THR A 128 6.52 7.19 1.96
N VAL A 129 7.84 7.16 2.09
CA VAL A 129 8.55 6.29 3.03
C VAL A 129 8.28 6.80 4.45
N GLU A 130 7.57 5.99 5.21
CA GLU A 130 7.26 6.27 6.61
C GLU A 130 8.53 6.31 7.47
N LYS A 131 8.51 7.21 8.44
CA LYS A 131 9.60 7.44 9.40
C LYS A 131 9.12 7.28 10.84
N GLU A 132 7.83 7.07 11.06
CA GLU A 132 7.28 6.91 12.39
C GLU A 132 7.37 5.48 12.92
N VAL A 133 7.43 5.38 14.25
CA VAL A 133 7.34 4.13 14.99
C VAL A 133 5.92 3.58 14.86
N ILE A 134 5.81 2.30 14.54
CA ILE A 134 4.53 1.62 14.32
C ILE A 134 4.30 0.67 15.47
N ASP A 135 3.13 0.74 16.09
CA ASP A 135 2.63 -0.32 16.95
C ASP A 135 1.74 -1.25 16.12
N TYR A 136 2.22 -2.45 15.83
CA TYR A 136 1.41 -3.44 15.11
C TYR A 136 0.26 -3.97 15.97
N GLY A 137 0.33 -3.77 17.29
CA GLY A 137 -0.47 -4.49 18.26
C GLY A 137 -0.25 -5.99 18.13
N ILE A 138 -0.60 -6.73 19.17
CA ILE A 138 -1.23 -8.01 18.86
C ILE A 138 -2.67 -7.62 18.72
N ILE A 139 -3.27 -7.83 17.54
CA ILE A 139 -4.73 -7.79 17.43
C ILE A 139 -5.18 -8.87 18.41
N PRO A 140 -5.64 -8.51 19.62
CA PRO A 140 -6.11 -9.51 20.53
C PRO A 140 -7.28 -10.13 19.76
N GLY A 141 -7.40 -11.45 19.76
CA GLY A 141 -8.68 -12.05 19.42
C GLY A 141 -9.67 -11.62 20.50
N ASP A 142 -10.13 -10.38 20.46
CA ASP A 142 -10.94 -9.65 21.43
C ASP A 142 -12.43 -9.95 21.22
N GLY A 143 -12.76 -11.23 20.98
CA GLY A 143 -14.16 -11.63 20.81
C GLY A 143 -14.42 -13.02 20.22
N GLY A 144 -13.40 -13.83 19.92
CA GLY A 144 -13.61 -15.22 19.49
C GLY A 144 -13.40 -15.54 18.01
N THR A 145 -12.66 -14.73 17.25
CA THR A 145 -12.21 -15.08 15.88
C THR A 145 -10.70 -14.96 15.65
N GLY A 146 -9.91 -14.61 16.68
CA GLY A 146 -8.46 -14.52 16.56
C GLY A 146 -7.81 -15.87 16.24
N LEU A 147 -6.78 -15.87 15.39
CA LEU A 147 -5.98 -17.04 15.01
C LEU A 147 -5.01 -17.50 16.14
N GLY A 148 -5.42 -17.30 17.39
CA GLY A 148 -4.64 -17.64 18.58
C GLY A 148 -3.46 -16.69 18.81
N LYS A 149 -2.24 -17.26 18.85
CA LYS A 149 -0.98 -16.55 19.13
C LYS A 149 -0.37 -15.88 17.89
N TRP A 150 -1.01 -15.99 16.73
CA TRP A 150 -0.49 -15.50 15.46
C TRP A 150 -1.24 -14.24 14.99
N THR A 151 -0.48 -13.22 14.60
CA THR A 151 -1.00 -11.97 14.02
C THR A 151 -0.39 -11.78 12.63
N ALA A 152 -1.20 -11.52 11.61
CA ALA A 152 -0.69 -11.15 10.30
C ALA A 152 -0.34 -9.67 10.34
N VAL A 153 0.82 -9.29 9.81
CA VAL A 153 1.23 -7.89 9.67
C VAL A 153 1.78 -7.60 8.29
N GLY A 154 1.54 -6.38 7.84
CA GLY A 154 2.35 -5.76 6.81
C GLY A 154 3.45 -4.94 7.46
N ILE A 155 4.72 -5.31 7.27
CA ILE A 155 5.83 -4.51 7.80
C ILE A 155 6.13 -3.36 6.84
N LYS A 156 6.10 -2.11 7.31
CA LYS A 156 6.46 -0.92 6.52
C LYS A 156 7.97 -0.84 6.27
N GLU A 157 8.47 -1.75 5.44
CA GLU A 157 9.85 -1.71 4.96
C GLU A 157 9.89 -1.52 3.46
N VAL A 158 10.65 -0.50 3.04
CA VAL A 158 10.79 -0.12 1.63
C VAL A 158 12.02 -0.75 1.00
N GLY A 159 12.89 -1.35 1.83
CA GLY A 159 14.03 -2.15 1.43
C GLY A 159 14.06 -3.48 2.17
N GLU A 160 14.97 -4.35 1.74
CA GLU A 160 15.24 -5.60 2.44
C GLU A 160 15.96 -5.33 3.76
N VAL A 161 15.44 -5.89 4.86
CA VAL A 161 16.00 -5.75 6.20
C VAL A 161 16.39 -7.12 6.72
N ALA A 162 17.66 -7.29 7.08
CA ALA A 162 18.13 -8.54 7.66
C ALA A 162 17.49 -8.81 9.03
N ILE A 163 17.03 -10.05 9.25
CA ILE A 163 16.66 -10.59 10.55
C ILE A 163 17.97 -10.95 11.27
N ALA A 164 18.56 -9.97 11.93
CA ALA A 164 19.76 -10.14 12.76
C ALA A 164 19.54 -9.47 14.13
N PRO A 165 20.26 -9.88 15.19
CA PRO A 165 20.09 -9.35 16.53
C PRO A 165 20.11 -7.81 16.61
N ASP A 166 20.95 -7.17 15.79
CA ASP A 166 21.13 -5.71 15.78
C ASP A 166 20.37 -5.01 14.63
N ASN A 167 19.76 -5.78 13.72
CA ASN A 167 19.15 -5.25 12.49
C ASN A 167 17.63 -5.39 12.46
N LEU A 168 17.02 -6.15 13.33
CA LEU A 168 15.57 -6.16 13.50
C LEU A 168 15.36 -5.73 14.94
N ASP A 169 15.03 -4.45 15.16
CA ASP A 169 14.87 -3.87 16.50
C ASP A 169 13.58 -4.35 17.19
N LEU A 170 13.24 -5.61 16.97
CA LEU A 170 12.13 -6.28 17.62
C LEU A 170 12.48 -6.67 19.05
N LEU A 171 13.75 -6.58 19.46
CA LEU A 171 14.20 -6.81 20.83
C LEU A 171 13.89 -5.64 21.76
N ALA A 172 14.07 -4.39 21.31
CA ALA A 172 13.54 -3.22 22.03
C ALA A 172 12.00 -3.27 22.10
N CYS A 173 11.38 -3.95 21.13
CA CYS A 173 9.94 -4.12 21.02
C CYS A 173 9.41 -5.41 21.66
N GLY A 174 10.25 -6.08 22.44
CA GLY A 174 9.83 -7.14 23.35
C GLY A 174 9.79 -8.54 22.77
N PHE A 175 10.49 -8.89 21.70
CA PHE A 175 10.66 -10.31 21.36
C PHE A 175 11.38 -11.06 22.49
N THR A 176 10.87 -12.22 22.88
CA THR A 176 11.39 -13.06 23.96
C THR A 176 11.59 -14.50 23.50
N GLY A 177 12.50 -15.18 24.17
CA GLY A 177 12.79 -16.60 23.98
C GLY A 177 14.00 -16.99 24.82
N THR A 178 14.07 -18.27 25.20
CA THR A 178 15.28 -18.84 25.84
C THR A 178 15.91 -19.93 24.98
N ASN A 179 15.14 -20.50 24.06
CA ASN A 179 15.55 -21.52 23.11
C ASN A 179 14.65 -21.49 21.85
N PRO A 180 14.98 -22.25 20.79
CA PRO A 180 14.19 -22.25 19.56
C PRO A 180 12.76 -22.79 19.67
N GLY A 181 12.44 -23.51 20.75
CA GLY A 181 11.11 -24.09 20.97
C GLY A 181 10.14 -23.17 21.72
N ASP A 182 10.64 -22.10 22.34
CA ASP A 182 9.84 -21.18 23.16
C ASP A 182 9.95 -19.72 22.73
N GLY A 183 10.59 -19.41 21.62
CA GLY A 183 10.72 -18.04 21.12
C GLY A 183 9.46 -17.49 20.44
N ASP A 184 9.36 -16.17 20.39
CA ASP A 184 8.53 -15.48 19.41
C ASP A 184 9.02 -15.82 17.98
N GLN A 185 8.10 -15.89 17.02
CA GLN A 185 8.41 -16.34 15.65
C GLN A 185 7.92 -15.36 14.60
N ILE A 186 8.65 -15.30 13.49
CA ILE A 186 8.24 -14.63 12.26
C ILE A 186 8.18 -15.67 11.16
N LEU A 187 7.08 -15.73 10.43
CA LEU A 187 6.85 -16.60 9.29
C LEU A 187 6.44 -15.75 8.08
N SER A 188 7.20 -15.82 6.99
CA SER A 188 6.83 -15.18 5.73
C SER A 188 5.71 -15.97 5.06
N MET A 189 4.59 -15.31 4.77
CA MET A 189 3.52 -15.92 3.98
C MET A 189 3.87 -16.05 2.51
N ASN A 190 4.78 -15.19 2.04
CA ASN A 190 5.16 -15.11 0.64
C ASN A 190 6.09 -16.28 0.26
N THR A 191 6.92 -16.75 1.19
CA THR A 191 7.95 -17.77 0.95
C THR A 191 7.79 -19.03 1.80
N GLY A 192 7.00 -18.99 2.87
CA GLY A 192 6.88 -20.09 3.85
C GLY A 192 8.09 -20.25 4.77
N LEU A 193 9.11 -19.39 4.64
CA LEU A 193 10.29 -19.41 5.51
C LEU A 193 9.97 -18.76 6.85
N SER A 194 10.60 -19.26 7.92
CA SER A 194 10.42 -18.73 9.27
C SER A 194 11.72 -18.61 10.03
N SER A 195 11.70 -17.76 11.06
CA SER A 195 12.75 -17.59 12.05
C SER A 195 12.15 -17.39 13.43
N THR A 196 12.77 -18.00 14.44
CA THR A 196 12.38 -17.93 15.85
C THR A 196 13.47 -17.21 16.63
N TYR A 197 13.09 -16.32 17.54
CA TYR A 197 14.05 -15.67 18.42
C TYR A 197 14.35 -16.55 19.63
N ALA A 198 15.57 -17.08 19.70
CA ALA A 198 16.02 -18.01 20.74
C ALA A 198 16.79 -17.33 21.89
N GLY A 199 16.49 -16.05 22.15
CA GLY A 199 17.10 -15.28 23.23
C GLY A 199 18.44 -14.64 22.88
N PRO A 200 19.05 -13.88 23.82
CA PRO A 200 20.22 -13.02 23.54
C PRO A 200 21.49 -13.80 23.21
N VAL A 201 21.59 -15.07 23.63
CA VAL A 201 22.77 -15.91 23.39
C VAL A 201 22.76 -16.48 21.97
N PHE A 202 21.61 -16.93 21.48
CA PHE A 202 21.48 -17.60 20.19
C PHE A 202 20.96 -16.68 19.08
N GLY A 203 20.24 -15.63 19.43
CA GLY A 203 19.64 -14.71 18.48
C GLY A 203 18.51 -15.36 17.67
N TRP A 204 18.42 -14.99 16.41
CA TRP A 204 17.43 -15.53 15.47
C TRP A 204 17.89 -16.86 14.89
N MET A 205 16.99 -17.86 14.89
CA MET A 205 17.23 -19.18 14.33
C MET A 205 16.15 -19.54 13.32
N GLY A 206 16.55 -19.83 12.08
CA GLY A 206 15.62 -20.23 11.03
C GLY A 206 16.17 -19.98 9.64
N SER A 207 15.30 -20.11 8.64
CA SER A 207 15.60 -19.91 7.22
C SER A 207 15.14 -18.56 6.69
N LEU A 208 14.29 -17.84 7.43
CA LEU A 208 13.91 -16.47 7.09
C LEU A 208 15.03 -15.53 7.54
N THR A 209 15.85 -15.08 6.60
CA THR A 209 16.99 -14.19 6.90
C THR A 209 16.65 -12.72 6.73
N ASN A 210 15.54 -12.39 6.07
CA ASN A 210 15.21 -11.02 5.70
C ASN A 210 13.70 -10.74 5.73
N ILE A 211 13.37 -9.51 6.11
CA ILE A 211 12.09 -8.87 5.83
C ILE A 211 12.20 -8.15 4.49
N GLU A 212 11.23 -8.33 3.62
CA GLU A 212 11.21 -7.80 2.27
C GLU A 212 10.00 -6.87 2.07
N PRO A 213 10.11 -5.85 1.22
CA PRO A 213 8.98 -4.98 0.92
C PRO A 213 7.79 -5.75 0.35
N THR A 214 6.58 -5.32 0.67
CA THR A 214 5.30 -5.92 0.23
C THR A 214 5.04 -7.36 0.69
N HIS A 215 5.95 -7.96 1.46
CA HIS A 215 5.72 -9.27 2.06
C HIS A 215 4.85 -9.15 3.31
N VAL A 216 4.05 -10.20 3.53
CA VAL A 216 3.22 -10.35 4.71
C VAL A 216 3.86 -11.37 5.63
N TYR A 217 3.84 -11.06 6.92
CA TYR A 217 4.44 -11.89 7.95
C TYR A 217 3.41 -12.29 8.99
N TRP A 218 3.45 -13.56 9.36
CA TRP A 218 2.81 -14.07 10.56
C TRP A 218 3.76 -13.92 11.74
N LEU A 219 3.25 -13.29 12.78
CA LEU A 219 3.95 -12.92 14.00
C LEU A 219 3.39 -13.78 15.14
N TYR A 220 4.19 -14.71 15.65
CA TYR A 220 3.82 -15.57 16.78
C TYR A 220 4.27 -14.97 18.10
N ARG A 221 3.30 -14.75 18.99
CA ARG A 221 3.55 -14.40 20.39
C ARG A 221 3.71 -15.66 21.25
N ASN A 222 4.89 -15.84 21.81
CA ASN A 222 5.17 -16.77 22.88
C ASN A 222 4.25 -16.56 24.10
N SER A 223 3.95 -17.64 24.82
CA SER A 223 3.16 -17.62 26.07
C SER A 223 3.80 -16.90 27.24
N ALA A 224 5.10 -16.59 27.19
CA ALA A 224 5.75 -15.82 28.26
C ALA A 224 5.27 -14.36 28.32
N HIS A 225 4.67 -13.86 27.23
CA HIS A 225 4.15 -12.50 27.14
C HIS A 225 2.84 -12.32 27.91
N PRO A 226 2.64 -11.14 28.54
CA PRO A 226 1.38 -10.82 29.19
C PRO A 226 0.23 -10.72 28.18
N ALA A 227 -1.00 -10.83 28.69
CA ALA A 227 -2.18 -10.47 27.92
C ALA A 227 -2.08 -9.00 27.48
N GLY A 228 -2.41 -8.70 26.22
CA GLY A 228 -2.27 -7.35 25.67
C GLY A 228 -0.82 -6.93 25.41
N PHE A 229 0.11 -7.86 25.19
CA PHE A 229 1.43 -7.53 24.66
C PHE A 229 1.32 -6.97 23.23
N HIS A 230 2.13 -5.95 22.92
CA HIS A 230 2.11 -5.22 21.65
C HIS A 230 3.51 -5.25 21.03
N TRP A 231 3.55 -5.38 19.70
CA TRP A 231 4.80 -5.43 18.97
C TRP A 231 5.02 -4.06 18.35
N ILE A 232 5.97 -3.34 18.91
CA ILE A 232 6.39 -2.05 18.39
C ILE A 232 7.41 -2.31 17.26
N TYR A 233 7.49 -1.42 16.28
CA TYR A 233 8.48 -1.49 15.22
C TYR A 233 8.91 -0.08 14.87
N ASP A 234 10.18 0.21 15.13
CA ASP A 234 10.80 1.46 14.72
C ASP A 234 11.60 1.24 13.42
N PRO A 235 11.11 1.72 12.26
CA PRO A 235 11.86 1.62 11.01
C PRO A 235 13.14 2.50 11.01
N LEU A 236 13.28 3.45 11.94
CA LEU A 236 14.40 4.38 12.03
C LEU A 236 15.48 4.04 13.05
N SER A 237 15.23 3.13 13.99
CA SER A 237 16.15 2.89 15.12
C SER A 237 17.56 2.45 14.70
N LYS A 238 17.73 2.02 13.44
CA LYS A 238 19.02 1.64 12.83
C LYS A 238 19.86 2.80 12.30
N GLY A 239 19.38 4.04 12.42
CA GLY A 239 20.10 5.25 12.07
C GLY A 239 20.56 5.27 10.61
N THR A 240 19.71 5.70 9.68
CA THR A 240 20.13 6.20 8.34
C THR A 240 21.12 5.32 7.56
N LYS A 241 21.15 4.00 7.77
CA LYS A 241 21.94 3.07 6.95
C LYS A 241 21.10 2.48 5.82
N VAL A 242 20.28 3.31 5.15
CA VAL A 242 19.88 3.05 3.77
C VAL A 242 21.13 3.28 2.90
N GLY A 243 22.07 2.35 2.98
CA GLY A 243 23.26 2.34 2.15
C GLY A 243 22.86 2.07 0.70
N SER A 244 22.69 3.12 -0.08
CA SER A 244 22.99 3.21 -1.52
C SER A 244 22.53 2.10 -2.49
N LYS A 245 21.56 1.26 -2.13
CA LYS A 245 21.04 0.20 -3.03
C LYS A 245 19.57 0.32 -3.42
N VAL A 246 18.83 1.28 -2.86
CA VAL A 246 17.68 1.81 -3.60
C VAL A 246 18.28 2.64 -4.73
N LYS A 247 18.11 2.19 -5.99
CA LYS A 247 18.30 3.09 -7.13
C LYS A 247 17.22 4.15 -7.03
N THR A 248 17.43 5.17 -6.21
CA THR A 248 16.72 6.44 -6.30
C THR A 248 17.14 7.05 -7.63
N LYS A 249 16.49 6.61 -8.70
CA LYS A 249 16.45 7.44 -9.89
C LYS A 249 15.63 8.64 -9.46
N VAL A 250 16.30 9.75 -9.16
CA VAL A 250 15.65 11.05 -9.07
C VAL A 250 14.93 11.20 -10.40
N VAL A 251 13.62 10.96 -10.40
CA VAL A 251 12.79 11.23 -11.56
C VAL A 251 12.66 12.73 -11.53
N THR A 252 13.49 13.42 -12.30
CA THR A 252 13.22 14.82 -12.62
C THR A 252 11.81 14.84 -13.19
N PRO A 253 10.85 15.58 -12.60
CA PRO A 253 9.50 15.63 -13.13
C PRO A 253 9.61 16.01 -14.60
N VAL A 254 9.12 15.14 -15.48
CA VAL A 254 8.98 15.48 -16.89
C VAL A 254 8.02 16.65 -16.90
N VAL A 255 8.54 17.84 -17.20
CA VAL A 255 7.72 19.01 -17.46
C VAL A 255 6.86 18.63 -18.66
N THR A 256 5.64 18.15 -18.40
CA THR A 256 4.67 17.95 -19.47
C THR A 256 4.43 19.32 -20.07
N PRO A 257 4.73 19.54 -21.36
CA PRO A 257 4.47 20.82 -21.98
C PRO A 257 2.99 21.13 -21.79
N LYS A 258 2.70 22.29 -21.20
CA LYS A 258 1.34 22.79 -21.00
C LYS A 258 0.66 22.80 -22.38
N ILE A 259 -0.21 21.81 -22.61
CA ILE A 259 -1.01 21.75 -23.83
C ILE A 259 -1.95 22.93 -23.74
N THR A 260 -1.64 23.97 -24.51
CA THR A 260 -2.58 25.08 -24.71
C THR A 260 -3.77 24.49 -25.45
N PRO A 261 -5.00 24.58 -24.93
CA PRO A 261 -6.16 24.05 -25.63
C PRO A 261 -6.25 24.73 -27.01
N SER A 262 -6.13 23.95 -28.08
CA SER A 262 -6.39 24.48 -29.41
C SER A 262 -7.88 24.77 -29.50
N THR A 263 -8.22 26.01 -29.86
CA THR A 263 -9.59 26.41 -30.13
C THR A 263 -10.10 25.56 -31.30
N SER A 264 -10.95 24.58 -31.01
CA SER A 264 -11.62 23.78 -32.03
C SER A 264 -12.59 24.67 -32.79
N THR A 265 -12.31 24.88 -34.07
CA THR A 265 -13.29 25.39 -35.02
C THR A 265 -14.36 24.32 -35.21
N THR A 266 -15.55 24.57 -34.66
CA THR A 266 -16.76 23.77 -34.91
C THR A 266 -17.11 23.79 -36.39
N SER A 267 -16.69 22.75 -37.12
CA SER A 267 -17.24 22.42 -38.43
C SER A 267 -18.65 21.85 -38.23
N LYS A 268 -19.68 22.59 -38.65
CA LYS A 268 -21.08 22.13 -38.67
C LYS A 268 -21.20 20.93 -39.63
N VAL A 269 -21.24 19.72 -39.07
CA VAL A 269 -21.63 18.52 -39.82
C VAL A 269 -23.15 18.54 -40.00
N LYS A 270 -23.62 18.72 -41.25
CA LYS A 270 -25.02 18.50 -41.62
C LYS A 270 -25.29 16.98 -41.62
N ILE A 271 -25.92 16.47 -40.57
CA ILE A 271 -26.43 15.11 -40.54
C ILE A 271 -27.75 15.07 -41.32
N LYS A 272 -27.74 14.37 -42.46
CA LYS A 272 -28.94 14.10 -43.27
C LYS A 272 -29.71 12.96 -42.61
N LYS A 273 -30.88 13.26 -42.05
CA LYS A 273 -31.78 12.29 -41.43
C LYS A 273 -32.31 11.34 -42.51
N VAL A 274 -31.83 10.08 -42.52
CA VAL A 274 -32.38 9.01 -43.36
C VAL A 274 -33.33 8.21 -42.47
N SER A 275 -34.63 8.41 -42.66
CA SER A 275 -35.68 7.60 -42.04
C SER A 275 -36.04 6.45 -42.97
N ASN A 276 -35.61 5.23 -42.63
CA ASN A 276 -36.18 4.02 -43.23
C ASN A 276 -37.32 3.52 -42.33
N PRO A 277 -38.52 3.25 -42.87
CA PRO A 277 -39.59 2.64 -42.11
C PRO A 277 -39.30 1.15 -41.90
N ILE A 278 -39.32 0.71 -40.64
CA ILE A 278 -39.28 -0.70 -40.25
C ILE A 278 -40.67 -1.28 -40.54
N LYS A 279 -40.75 -2.26 -41.44
CA LYS A 279 -41.92 -3.14 -41.56
C LYS A 279 -41.79 -4.23 -40.50
N ASN A 280 -42.75 -4.26 -39.58
CA ASN A 280 -42.95 -5.38 -38.66
C ASN A 280 -43.77 -6.47 -39.38
N ASP A 281 -43.10 -7.54 -39.80
CA ASP A 281 -43.77 -8.78 -40.16
C ASP A 281 -43.79 -9.70 -38.94
N ASN A 282 -44.88 -9.65 -38.20
CA ASN A 282 -45.24 -10.67 -37.21
C ASN A 282 -45.79 -11.89 -37.95
N ASN A 283 -45.02 -12.97 -38.03
CA ASN A 283 -45.55 -14.31 -38.29
C ASN A 283 -44.58 -15.36 -37.75
N LEU A 284 -44.85 -15.86 -36.54
CA LEU A 284 -44.42 -17.19 -36.13
C LEU A 284 -45.61 -17.91 -35.50
N ARG A 285 -46.03 -18.96 -36.19
CA ARG A 285 -46.72 -20.14 -35.66
C ARG A 285 -45.71 -21.04 -34.97
#